data_AF-A0A9D7P1T5-F1
#
_entry.id   AF-A0A9D7P1T5-F1
#
_cell.length_a   1.000
_cell.length_b   1.000
_cell.length_c   1.000
_cell.angle_alpha   90.00
_cell.angle_beta   90.00
_cell.angle_gamma   90.00
#
_symmetry.space_group_name_H-M   'P 1'
#
loop_
_entity.id
_entity.type
_entity.pdbx_description
1 polymer ?
#
loop_
_entity_poly.entity_id
_entity_poly.type
_entity_poly.pdbx_seq_one_letter_code
_entity_poly.pdbx_strand_id
1 'polypeptide(L)' 'HKPDIRLTNIKLENIGHFNNLELNFDRDVTLVGENGSGKSTILKTLALGLIGSDFKKSMKRQR' A
#
# COMPACT_ATOMS: atom_id res chain seq x y z
N HIS A 1 -5.15 8.42 26.46
CA HIS A 1 -5.67 7.41 25.52
C HIS A 1 -4.94 7.55 24.18
N LYS A 2 -4.45 6.44 23.61
CA LYS A 2 -3.82 6.43 22.28
C LYS A 2 -4.94 6.28 21.23
N PRO A 3 -5.00 7.08 20.17
CA PRO A 3 -6.00 6.91 19.12
C PRO A 3 -5.78 5.56 18.41
N ASP A 4 -6.86 4.82 18.17
CA ASP A 4 -6.87 3.59 17.37
C ASP A 4 -7.27 3.96 15.93
N ILE A 5 -6.27 4.19 15.09
CA ILE A 5 -6.46 4.52 13.67
C ILE A 5 -6.27 3.25 12.86
N ARG A 6 -7.29 2.88 12.07
CA ARG A 6 -7.28 1.67 11.24
C ARG A 6 -7.68 1.97 9.81
N LEU A 7 -6.99 1.34 8.88
CA LEU A 7 -7.40 1.27 7.49
C LEU A 7 -8.50 0.20 7.39
N THR A 8 -9.66 0.55 6.83
CA THR A 8 -10.81 -0.36 6.74
C THR A 8 -11.14 -0.75 5.31
N ASN A 9 -10.94 0.16 4.35
CA ASN A 9 -11.13 -0.12 2.93
C ASN A 9 -10.15 0.72 2.09
N ILE A 10 -9.72 0.17 0.97
CA ILE A 10 -9.04 0.91 -0.10
C ILE A 10 -9.61 0.53 -1.46
N LYS A 11 -9.65 1.52 -2.36
CA LYS A 11 -9.90 1.34 -3.78
C LYS A 11 -8.69 1.81 -4.55
N LEU A 12 -8.13 0.94 -5.38
CA LEU A 12 -6.94 1.18 -6.18
C LEU A 12 -7.32 0.97 -7.65
N GLU A 13 -7.11 2.02 -8.45
CA GLU A 13 -7.41 2.00 -9.88
C GLU A 13 -6.11 2.12 -10.67
N ASN A 14 -5.99 1.32 -11.73
CA ASN A 14 -4.89 1.36 -12.69
C ASN A 14 -3.48 1.23 -12.05
N ILE A 15 -3.27 0.17 -11.25
CA ILE A 15 -1.98 -0.11 -10.60
C ILE A 15 -1.35 -1.42 -11.09
N GLY A 16 -0.18 -1.33 -11.73
CA GLY A 16 0.46 -2.52 -12.32
C GLY A 16 -0.44 -3.17 -13.38
N HIS A 17 -0.87 -4.41 -13.14
CA HIS A 17 -1.83 -5.12 -14.00
C HIS A 17 -3.26 -5.14 -13.44
N PHE A 18 -3.54 -4.43 -12.34
CA PHE A 18 -4.89 -4.31 -11.79
C PHE A 18 -5.57 -3.05 -12.35
N ASN A 19 -6.66 -3.24 -13.10
CA ASN A 19 -7.50 -2.14 -13.56
C ASN A 19 -8.32 -1.55 -12.40
N ASN A 20 -8.91 -2.42 -11.59
CA ASN A 20 -9.66 -2.05 -10.39
C ASN A 20 -9.42 -3.09 -9.30
N LEU A 21 -9.02 -2.66 -8.12
CA LEU A 21 -8.77 -3.51 -6.96
C LEU A 21 -9.34 -2.84 -5.70
N GLU A 22 -10.30 -3.50 -5.06
CA GLU A 22 -10.87 -3.08 -3.78
C GLU A 22 -10.49 -4.10 -2.69
N LEU A 23 -9.95 -3.60 -1.57
CA LEU A 23 -9.54 -4.43 -0.44
C LEU A 23 -10.16 -3.90 0.85
N ASN A 24 -10.94 -4.74 1.50
CA ASN A 24 -11.46 -4.50 2.84
C ASN A 24 -10.51 -5.13 3.87
N PHE A 25 -10.22 -4.39 4.94
CA PHE A 25 -9.27 -4.78 5.98
C PHE A 25 -10.00 -5.00 7.30
N ASP A 26 -9.72 -6.16 7.90
CA ASP A 26 -10.04 -6.46 9.28
C ASP A 26 -8.80 -6.24 10.17
N ARG A 27 -8.72 -6.92 11.32
CA ARG A 27 -7.62 -6.74 12.28
C ARG A 27 -6.26 -7.16 11.71
N ASP A 28 -6.22 -8.28 10.99
CA ASP A 28 -5.01 -8.86 10.42
C ASP A 28 -5.26 -9.21 8.95
N VAL A 29 -4.34 -8.82 8.06
CA VAL A 29 -4.45 -9.07 6.62
C VAL A 29 -3.16 -9.67 6.08
N THR A 30 -3.28 -10.74 5.31
CA THR A 30 -2.15 -11.42 4.67
C THR A 30 -2.30 -11.37 3.15
N LEU A 31 -1.25 -10.95 2.45
CA LEU A 31 -1.20 -10.95 0.99
C LEU A 31 -0.49 -12.20 0.48
N VAL A 32 -1.22 -13.08 -0.21
CA VAL A 32 -0.71 -14.35 -0.77
C VAL A 32 -0.81 -14.37 -2.30
N GLY A 33 0.05 -15.15 -2.94
CA GLY A 33 0.07 -15.32 -4.40
C GLY A 33 1.47 -15.59 -4.94
N GLU A 34 1.57 -15.95 -6.22
CA GLU A 34 2.84 -16.29 -6.89
C GLU A 34 3.77 -15.09 -7.07
N ASN A 35 5.05 -15.34 -7.33
CA ASN A 35 5.98 -14.27 -7.69
C ASN A 35 5.51 -13.56 -8.96
N GLY A 36 5.54 -12.22 -8.95
CA GLY A 36 5.00 -11.42 -10.04
C GLY A 36 3.50 -11.11 -9.95
N SER A 37 2.75 -11.72 -9.02
CA SER A 37 1.30 -11.48 -8.86
C SER A 37 0.90 -10.08 -8.34
N GLY A 38 1.85 -9.15 -8.21
CA GLY A 38 1.55 -7.76 -7.83
C GLY A 38 1.47 -7.47 -6.32
N LYS A 39 1.79 -8.41 -5.42
CA LYS A 39 1.81 -8.17 -3.96
C LYS A 39 2.63 -6.95 -3.55
N SER A 40 3.86 -6.83 -4.06
CA SER A 40 4.71 -5.66 -3.79
C SER A 40 4.17 -4.38 -4.44
N THR A 41 3.39 -4.49 -5.53
CA THR A 41 2.70 -3.34 -6.14
C THR A 41 1.64 -2.81 -5.19
N ILE A 42 0.80 -3.67 -4.61
CA ILE A 42 -0.23 -3.31 -3.62
C ILE A 42 0.42 -2.60 -2.42
N LEU A 43 1.48 -3.19 -1.83
CA LEU A 43 2.18 -2.59 -0.68
C LEU A 43 2.81 -1.24 -1.00
N LYS A 44 3.40 -1.07 -2.19
CA LYS A 44 3.99 0.21 -2.62
C LYS A 44 2.92 1.27 -2.81
N THR A 45 1.80 0.94 -3.44
CA THR A 45 0.68 1.87 -3.64
C THR A 45 0.08 2.31 -2.32
N LEU A 46 -0.11 1.37 -1.37
CA LEU A 46 -0.53 1.67 0.00
C LEU A 46 0.40 2.68 0.67
N ALA A 47 1.72 2.44 0.61
CA ALA A 47 2.70 3.38 1.15
C ALA A 47 2.59 4.76 0.48
N LEU A 48 2.52 4.81 -0.86
CA LEU A 48 2.38 6.06 -1.60
C LEU A 48 1.13 6.85 -1.20
N GLY A 49 -0.01 6.18 -0.99
CA GLY A 49 -1.26 6.83 -0.58
C GLY A 49 -1.22 7.38 0.86
N LEU A 50 -0.49 6.72 1.76
CA LEU A 50 -0.42 7.11 3.17
C LEU A 50 0.65 8.17 3.47
N ILE A 51 1.84 8.03 2.89
CA ILE A 51 3.00 8.87 3.21
C ILE A 51 3.49 9.72 2.03
N GLY A 52 2.90 9.58 0.85
CA GLY A 52 3.30 10.31 -0.35
C GLY A 52 4.58 9.77 -1.02
N SER A 53 4.97 10.41 -2.11
CA SER A 53 6.12 10.01 -2.95
C SER A 53 7.48 10.49 -2.43
N ASP A 54 7.50 11.31 -1.38
CA ASP A 54 8.71 11.94 -0.85
C ASP A 54 9.62 10.98 -0.04
N PHE A 55 9.21 9.72 0.17
CA PHE A 55 10.00 8.71 0.88
C PHE A 55 11.41 8.49 0.30
N LYS A 56 11.59 8.61 -1.03
CA LYS A 56 12.93 8.51 -1.65
C LYS A 56 13.76 9.79 -1.56
N LYS A 57 13.14 10.97 -1.39
CA LYS A 57 13.87 12.24 -1.29
C LYS A 57 14.62 12.36 0.05
N SER A 58 14.07 11.81 1.13
CA SER A 58 14.74 11.83 2.44
C SER A 58 16.00 10.96 2.46
N MET A 59 15.98 9.76 1.87
CA MET A 59 17.16 8.87 1.81
C MET A 59 18.29 9.38 0.90
N LYS A 60 17.98 10.16 -0.15
CA LYS A 60 19.02 10.77 -1.00
C LYS A 60 19.67 12.00 -0.37
N ARG A 61 19.01 12.69 0.57
CA ARG A 61 19.55 13.88 1.24
C ARG A 61 20.61 13.58 2.30
N GLN A 62 20.83 12.30 2.61
CA GLN A 62 21.86 11.83 3.54
C GLN A 62 23.06 11.16 2.83
N ARG A 63 23.22 11.38 1.52
CA ARG A 63 24.41 11.00 0.76
C ARG A 63 25.09 12.23 0.18
#